data_AF-A0A6P0SWA4-F1
#
_entry.id   AF-A0A6P0SWA4-F1
#
_cell.length_a   1.000
_cell.length_b   1.000
_cell.length_c   1.000
_cell.angle_alpha   90.00
_cell.angle_beta   90.00
_cell.angle_gamma   90.00
#
_symmetry.space_group_name_H-M   'P 1'
#
loop_
_entity.id
_entity.type
_entity.pdbx_description
1 polymer ?
#
loop_
_entity_poly.entity_id
_entity_poly.type
_entity_poly.pdbx_seq_one_letter_code
_entity_poly.pdbx_strand_id
1 'polypeptide(L)'
;MRTLPVISLTKLKYLNGSQSGNEEHKSLYNICLEHGFLYLKYHGIYADLVQKTIDSSRNFFQLPKDIKEDYGQDKQTVYPNTSSLQPWFTAFGRAASPLPTPRACA
;
A
#
# COMPACT_ATOMS: atom_id res chain seq x y z
N MET A 1 -9.08 4.55 28.07
CA MET A 1 -9.22 4.60 26.59
C MET A 1 -7.83 4.67 26.01
N ARG A 2 -7.43 3.72 25.15
CA ARG A 2 -6.11 3.77 24.50
C ARG A 2 -6.22 4.66 23.26
N THR A 3 -5.53 5.79 23.25
CA THR A 3 -5.43 6.67 22.09
C THR A 3 -4.36 6.13 21.15
N LEU A 4 -4.63 6.09 19.85
CA LEU A 4 -3.62 5.70 18.87
C LEU A 4 -2.51 6.77 18.80
N PRO A 5 -1.24 6.34 18.67
CA PRO A 5 -0.12 7.26 18.56
C PRO A 5 -0.22 8.10 17.28
N VAL A 6 0.29 9.33 17.35
CA VAL A 6 0.24 10.30 16.25
C VAL A 6 1.66 10.72 15.87
N ILE A 7 2.02 10.57 14.61
CA ILE A 7 3.37 10.86 14.08
C ILE A 7 3.30 11.95 13.02
N SER A 8 4.30 12.84 13.00
CA SER A 8 4.43 13.93 12.02
C SER A 8 5.40 13.54 10.90
N LEU A 9 4.93 13.47 9.65
CA LEU A 9 5.81 13.10 8.52
C LEU A 9 6.86 14.17 8.19
N THR A 10 6.59 15.45 8.51
CA THR A 10 7.59 16.52 8.34
C THR A 10 8.87 16.26 9.13
N LYS A 11 8.75 15.66 10.32
CA LYS A 11 9.90 15.33 11.17
C LYS A 11 10.73 14.18 10.61
N LEU A 12 10.12 13.26 9.87
CA LEU A 12 10.79 12.14 9.22
C LEU A 12 11.57 12.55 7.95
N LYS A 13 11.32 13.74 7.40
CA LYS A 13 12.00 14.20 6.19
C LYS A 13 13.47 14.59 6.42
N TYR A 14 13.84 14.89 7.66
CA TYR A 14 15.20 15.31 8.04
C TYR A 14 16.10 14.08 8.24
N LEU A 15 16.39 13.37 7.15
CA LEU A 15 17.17 12.13 7.13
C LEU A 15 18.69 12.36 7.08
N ASN A 16 19.13 13.57 6.70
CA ASN A 16 20.55 13.88 6.57
C ASN A 16 21.15 14.41 7.89
N GLY A 17 21.46 13.47 8.79
CA GLY A 17 22.62 13.60 9.68
C GLY A 17 22.45 14.29 11.05
N SER A 18 21.26 14.78 11.44
CA SER A 18 21.06 15.28 12.81
C SER A 18 20.58 14.18 13.77
N GLN A 19 20.94 14.27 15.05
CA GLN A 19 20.51 13.31 16.08
C GLN A 19 18.98 13.15 16.15
N SER A 20 18.23 14.22 15.85
CA SER A 20 16.76 14.25 15.87
C SER A 20 16.10 13.36 14.80
N GLY A 21 16.73 13.13 13.64
CA GLY A 21 16.20 12.24 12.61
C GLY A 21 16.15 10.78 13.07
N ASN A 22 17.11 10.37 13.91
CA ASN A 22 17.18 9.00 14.42
C ASN A 22 16.14 8.69 15.51
N GLU A 23 15.71 9.69 16.29
CA GLU A 23 14.76 9.49 17.38
C GLU A 23 13.32 9.27 16.89
N GLU A 24 12.86 10.10 15.95
CA GLU A 24 11.52 9.97 15.37
C GLU A 24 11.38 8.66 14.56
N HIS A 25 12.48 8.17 13.98
CA HIS A 25 12.54 6.86 13.33
C HIS A 25 12.41 5.70 14.32
N LYS A 26 13.14 5.75 15.44
CA LYS A 26 13.00 4.75 16.52
C LYS A 26 11.59 4.77 17.11
N SER A 27 11.01 5.96 17.27
CA SER A 27 9.63 6.12 17.73
C SER A 27 8.64 5.47 16.75
N LEU A 28 8.76 5.74 15.45
CA LEU A 28 7.94 5.09 14.42
C LEU A 28 8.08 3.57 14.46
N TYR A 29 9.31 3.06 14.55
CA TYR A 29 9.57 1.62 14.64
C TYR A 29 8.88 0.98 15.84
N ASN A 30 9.05 1.56 17.03
CA ASN A 30 8.43 1.05 18.26
C ASN A 30 6.90 1.13 18.19
N ILE A 31 6.35 2.22 17.66
CA ILE A 31 4.91 2.38 17.47
C ILE A 31 4.36 1.28 16.55
N CYS A 32 5.04 0.99 15.45
CA CYS A 32 4.65 -0.08 14.54
C CYS A 32 4.69 -1.46 15.21
N LEU A 33 5.68 -1.73 16.06
CA LEU A 33 5.80 -3.00 16.78
C LEU A 33 4.76 -3.16 17.90
N GLU A 34 4.52 -2.11 18.68
CA GLU A 34 3.69 -2.19 19.89
C GLU A 34 2.20 -1.96 19.60
N HIS A 35 1.87 -1.04 18.68
CA HIS A 35 0.49 -0.64 18.40
C HIS A 35 -0.04 -1.19 17.07
N GLY A 36 0.80 -1.31 16.04
CA GLY A 36 0.41 -1.70 14.67
C GLY A 36 -0.44 -0.65 13.91
N PHE A 37 -1.01 0.34 14.61
CA PHE A 37 -1.82 1.42 14.03
C PHE A 37 -1.39 2.77 14.59
N LEU A 38 -1.43 3.80 13.74
CA LEU A 38 -1.05 5.16 14.08
C LEU A 38 -1.76 6.17 13.18
N TYR A 39 -1.88 7.41 13.65
CA TYR A 39 -2.33 8.54 12.83
C TYR A 39 -1.14 9.34 12.31
N LEU A 40 -1.25 9.80 11.06
CA LEU A 40 -0.26 10.68 10.45
C LEU A 40 -0.76 12.13 10.46
N LYS A 41 0.13 13.04 10.87
CA LYS A 41 -0.05 14.50 10.74
C LYS A 41 1.01 15.09 9.83
N TYR A 42 0.68 16.23 9.25
CA TYR A 42 1.56 16.96 8.33
C TYR A 42 2.12 16.07 7.22
N HIS A 43 1.26 15.23 6.65
CA HIS A 43 1.58 14.27 5.58
C HIS A 43 1.75 14.93 4.20
N GLY A 44 1.61 16.25 4.11
CA GLY A 44 1.81 17.02 2.87
C GLY A 44 0.67 16.91 1.85
N ILE A 45 -0.46 16.31 2.23
CA ILE A 45 -1.67 16.26 1.39
C ILE A 45 -2.60 17.38 1.84
N TYR A 46 -3.10 18.17 0.90
CA TYR A 46 -4.05 19.24 1.17
C TYR A 46 -5.37 18.69 1.71
N ALA A 47 -5.91 19.35 2.73
CA ALA A 47 -7.15 18.91 3.37
C ALA A 47 -8.36 18.95 2.41
N ASP A 48 -8.38 19.89 1.47
CA ASP A 48 -9.45 20.00 0.47
C ASP A 48 -9.45 18.80 -0.49
N LEU A 49 -8.27 18.29 -0.86
CA LEU A 49 -8.14 17.10 -1.68
C LEU A 49 -8.66 15.86 -0.95
N VAL A 50 -8.29 15.69 0.33
CA VAL A 50 -8.81 14.61 1.17
C VAL A 50 -10.33 14.66 1.24
N GLN A 51 -10.89 15.86 1.47
CA GLN A 51 -12.33 16.05 1.55
C GLN A 51 -13.02 15.73 0.22
N LYS A 52 -12.51 16.24 -0.91
CA LYS A 52 -13.01 15.94 -2.26
C LYS A 52 -12.99 14.44 -2.56
N THR A 53 -11.94 13.72 -2.16
CA THR A 53 -11.85 12.26 -2.34
C THR A 53 -12.89 11.52 -1.50
N ILE A 54 -13.08 11.92 -0.24
CA ILE A 54 -14.10 11.33 0.63
C ILE A 54 -15.50 11.58 0.06
N ASP A 55 -15.77 12.80 -0.40
CA ASP A 55 -17.08 13.16 -0.96
C ASP A 55 -17.33 12.47 -2.30
N SER A 56 -16.32 12.35 -3.16
CA SER A 56 -16.40 11.55 -4.39
C SER A 56 -16.76 10.09 -4.08
N SER A 57 -16.12 9.52 -3.06
CA SER A 57 -16.41 8.15 -2.61
C SER A 57 -17.85 8.02 -2.12
N ARG A 58 -18.31 8.94 -1.27
CA ARG A 58 -19.71 8.97 -0.79
C ARG A 58 -20.71 9.06 -1.92
N ASN A 59 -20.49 9.98 -2.86
CA ASN A 59 -21.36 10.17 -4.02
C ASN A 59 -21.45 8.89 -4.87
N PHE A 60 -20.32 8.20 -5.07
CA PHE A 60 -20.31 6.92 -5.77
C PHE A 60 -21.12 5.84 -5.02
N PHE A 61 -20.95 5.72 -3.70
CA PHE A 61 -21.67 4.70 -2.93
C PHE A 61 -23.18 4.96 -2.81
N GLN A 62 -23.62 6.21 -2.99
CA GLN A 62 -25.03 6.59 -3.07
C GLN A 62 -25.69 6.20 -4.40
N LEU A 63 -24.92 5.85 -5.43
CA LEU A 63 -25.49 5.37 -6.69
C LEU A 63 -26.24 4.04 -6.51
N PRO A 64 -27.26 3.78 -7.34
CA PRO A 64 -27.92 2.49 -7.46
C PRO A 64 -26.95 1.30 -7.62
N LYS A 65 -27.38 0.12 -7.20
CA LYS A 65 -26.55 -1.09 -7.18
C LYS A 65 -26.09 -1.50 -8.58
N ASP A 66 -27.00 -1.47 -9.54
CA ASP A 66 -26.77 -1.77 -10.95
C ASP A 66 -25.64 -0.91 -11.53
N ILE A 67 -25.68 0.40 -11.27
CA ILE A 67 -24.62 1.32 -11.73
C ILE A 67 -23.27 0.97 -11.11
N LYS A 68 -23.23 0.59 -9.82
CA LYS A 68 -21.97 0.19 -9.16
C LYS A 68 -21.42 -1.13 -9.68
N GLU A 69 -22.30 -2.08 -10.02
CA GLU A 69 -21.93 -3.37 -10.58
C GLU A 69 -21.33 -3.26 -11.99
N ASP A 70 -21.53 -2.14 -12.69
CA ASP A 70 -20.82 -1.86 -13.95
C ASP A 70 -19.33 -1.56 -13.78
N TYR A 71 -18.89 -1.24 -12.56
CA TYR A 71 -17.48 -1.05 -12.21
C TYR A 71 -16.85 -2.30 -11.57
N GLY A 72 -17.46 -3.47 -11.75
CA GLY A 72 -16.92 -4.75 -11.30
C GLY A 72 -15.57 -5.09 -11.92
N GLN A 73 -14.71 -5.79 -11.17
CA GLN A 73 -13.38 -6.21 -11.62
C GLN A 73 -13.44 -7.12 -12.86
N ASP A 74 -14.52 -7.89 -13.03
CA ASP A 74 -14.82 -8.74 -14.17
C ASP A 74 -15.09 -7.95 -15.46
N LYS A 75 -15.53 -6.69 -15.34
CA LYS A 75 -15.82 -5.78 -16.47
C LYS A 75 -14.63 -4.87 -16.82
N GLN A 76 -13.56 -4.90 -16.03
CA GLN A 76 -12.38 -4.05 -16.25
C GLN A 76 -11.57 -4.54 -17.46
N THR A 77 -11.41 -3.70 -18.48
CA THR A 77 -10.68 -4.03 -19.73
C THR A 77 -9.16 -3.88 -19.63
N VAL A 78 -8.64 -3.60 -18.43
CA VAL A 78 -7.21 -3.32 -18.21
C VAL A 78 -6.40 -4.61 -18.24
N TYR A 79 -5.26 -4.58 -18.93
CA TYR A 79 -4.26 -5.66 -18.95
C TYR A 79 -3.19 -5.42 -17.88
N PRO A 80 -2.72 -6.46 -17.15
CA PRO A 80 -3.27 -7.81 -17.11
C PRO A 80 -4.64 -7.82 -16.44
N ASN A 81 -5.52 -8.71 -16.90
CA ASN A 81 -6.85 -8.84 -16.32
C ASN A 81 -6.70 -9.37 -14.88
N THR A 82 -6.73 -8.48 -13.89
CA THR A 82 -6.44 -8.77 -12.47
C THR A 82 -7.49 -9.67 -11.82
N SER A 83 -8.62 -9.88 -12.51
CA SER A 83 -9.76 -10.71 -12.08
C SER A 83 -9.54 -12.21 -12.21
N SER A 84 -8.49 -12.66 -12.89
CA SER A 84 -8.05 -14.05 -12.81
C SER A 84 -6.63 -14.11 -12.27
N LEU A 85 -6.41 -14.79 -11.17
CA LEU A 85 -5.10 -15.20 -10.69
C LEU A 85 -4.43 -16.27 -11.59
N GLN A 86 -4.90 -16.49 -12.82
CA GLN A 86 -4.23 -17.39 -13.76
C GLN A 86 -2.89 -16.86 -14.33
N PRO A 87 -2.63 -15.55 -14.55
CA PRO A 87 -1.38 -15.12 -15.14
C PRO A 87 -0.17 -15.35 -14.23
N TRP A 88 -0.28 -15.26 -12.91
CA TRP A 88 0.91 -15.49 -12.05
C TRP A 88 1.38 -16.94 -12.14
N PHE A 89 0.46 -17.91 -12.07
CA PHE A 89 0.81 -19.32 -12.29
C PHE A 89 1.32 -19.60 -13.71
N THR A 90 0.80 -18.90 -14.72
CA THR A 90 1.14 -19.18 -16.13
C THR A 90 2.39 -18.44 -16.62
N ALA A 91 2.70 -17.25 -16.06
CA ALA A 91 3.81 -16.40 -16.49
C ALA A 91 5.15 -16.80 -15.85
N PHE A 92 5.15 -17.33 -14.63
CA PHE A 92 6.38 -17.85 -13.98
C PHE A 92 6.55 -19.38 -14.12
N GLY A 93 5.48 -20.12 -14.41
CA GLY A 93 5.51 -21.59 -14.55
C GLY A 93 6.14 -22.13 -15.84
N ARG A 94 6.50 -21.26 -16.80
CA ARG A 94 7.20 -21.64 -18.05
C ARG A 94 8.66 -21.18 -18.11
N ALA A 95 9.20 -20.68 -17.00
CA ALA A 95 10.63 -20.47 -16.81
C ALA A 95 11.19 -21.46 -15.78
N ALA A 96 10.73 -22.72 -15.81
CA ALA A 96 11.52 -23.82 -15.30
C ALA A 96 12.61 -24.12 -16.34
N SER A 97 13.60 -23.24 -16.44
CA SER A 97 14.92 -23.64 -16.93
C SER A 97 15.35 -24.84 -16.08
N PRO A 98 15.80 -25.96 -16.65
CA PRO A 98 16.30 -27.05 -15.84
C PRO A 98 17.42 -26.51 -14.95
N LEU A 99 17.33 -26.79 -13.65
CA LEU A 99 18.41 -26.52 -12.71
C LEU A 99 19.69 -27.11 -13.30
N PRO A 100 20.81 -26.36 -13.38
CA PRO A 100 22.07 -26.95 -13.78
C PRO A 100 22.39 -28.09 -12.81
N THR A 101 22.54 -29.30 -13.34
CA THR A 101 23.02 -30.45 -12.57
C THR A 101 24.36 -30.08 -11.93
N PRO A 102 24.60 -30.45 -10.66
CA PRO A 102 25.91 -30.25 -10.09
C PRO A 102 26.92 -31.07 -10.92
N ARG A 103 27.84 -30.38 -11.58
CA ARG A 103 29.06 -30.99 -12.09
C ARG A 103 29.74 -31.65 -10.90
N ALA A 104 29.75 -32.98 -10.88
CA ALA A 104 30.70 -33.73 -10.08
C ALA A 104 32.10 -33.33 -10.59
N CYS A 105 32.81 -32.52 -9.81
CA CYS A 105 34.25 -32.44 -9.94
C CYS A 105 34.81 -33.81 -9.50
N ALA A 106 35.75 -34.29 -10.31
CA ALA A 106 36.44 -35.57 -10.20
C ALA A 106 37.11 -35.79 -8.84
#